data_AF-A0A4Q1ZTP0-F1
#
_entry.id   AF-A0A4Q1ZTP0-F1
#
_cell.length_a   1.000
_cell.length_b   1.000
_cell.length_c   1.000
_cell.angle_alpha   90.00
_cell.angle_beta   90.00
_cell.angle_gamma   90.00
#
_symmetry.space_group_name_H-M   'P 1'
#
loop_
_entity.id
_entity.type
_entity.pdbx_description
1 polymer ?
#
loop_
_entity_poly.entity_id
_entity_poly.type
_entity_poly.pdbx_seq_one_letter_code
_entity_poly.pdbx_strand_id
1 'polypeptide(L)'
;MRAALLLVLLAAGGFAYGGWALWGAVFATRAAPPPPVEIGDALAEVARSAAPEPDAPWPAIFDAYVPDPPKPASAPRPKQTWRLVGLVAGGEDAWAILSGTGGEQIVRKGDTLGVATEVVAIEEVGVRLRQDGEETLVGFDKTPRSLLADLISNASDAPLEADLPLSLLAGRDMRLVLGRAGSVRMVAPNGGQGDLVPEILWVREGHIYDLIGLRRGDKVLRVNGHNVFDPELLANAKDMLGQAEEVSVEILRAGQRRTIRVRVTGRG
;
A
#
# COMPACT_ATOMS: atom_id res chain seq x y z
N MET A 1 -7.62 20.63 57.01
CA MET A 1 -7.16 19.76 55.89
C MET A 1 -7.63 18.30 55.99
N ARG A 2 -7.72 17.68 57.18
CA ARG A 2 -8.11 16.25 57.31
C ARG A 2 -9.57 15.92 56.92
N ALA A 3 -10.52 16.83 57.17
CA ALA A 3 -11.94 16.61 56.84
C ALA A 3 -12.25 16.62 55.33
N ALA A 4 -11.54 17.47 54.57
CA ALA A 4 -11.70 17.53 53.11
C ALA A 4 -11.22 16.25 52.42
N LEU A 5 -10.16 15.64 52.94
CA LEU A 5 -9.59 14.40 52.39
C LEU A 5 -10.53 13.20 52.59
N LEU A 6 -11.25 13.15 53.72
CA LEU A 6 -12.27 12.13 54.00
C LEU A 6 -13.48 12.24 53.07
N LEU A 7 -13.93 13.46 52.76
CA LEU A 7 -15.05 13.70 51.83
C LEU A 7 -14.70 13.28 50.40
N VAL A 8 -13.47 13.54 49.94
CA VAL A 8 -13.02 13.12 48.61
C VAL A 8 -12.95 11.61 48.49
N LEU A 9 -12.45 10.91 49.53
CA LEU A 9 -12.40 9.44 49.54
C LEU A 9 -13.80 8.81 49.52
N LEU A 10 -14.76 9.37 50.25
CA LEU A 10 -16.15 8.91 50.24
C LEU A 10 -16.81 9.11 48.86
N ALA A 11 -16.58 10.27 48.23
CA ALA A 11 -17.09 10.53 46.89
C ALA A 11 -16.50 9.56 45.85
N ALA A 12 -15.19 9.31 45.90
CA ALA A 12 -14.52 8.37 44.99
C ALA A 12 -15.05 6.93 45.14
N GLY A 13 -15.31 6.49 46.38
CA GLY A 13 -15.91 5.18 46.63
C GLY A 13 -17.32 5.04 46.05
N GLY A 14 -18.14 6.09 46.15
CA GLY A 14 -19.48 6.12 45.56
C GLY A 14 -19.47 6.02 44.04
N PHE A 15 -18.57 6.76 43.36
CA PHE A 15 -18.43 6.68 41.91
C PHE A 15 -17.91 5.33 41.43
N ALA A 16 -16.97 4.72 42.15
CA ALA A 16 -16.46 3.39 41.81
C ALA A 16 -17.55 2.30 41.91
N TYR A 17 -18.36 2.34 42.97
CA TYR A 17 -19.47 1.39 43.13
C TYR A 17 -20.56 1.59 42.07
N GLY A 18 -20.92 2.85 41.77
CA GLY A 18 -21.88 3.18 40.73
C GLY A 18 -21.42 2.70 39.35
N GLY A 19 -20.16 2.93 39.00
CA GLY A 19 -19.58 2.46 37.74
C GLY A 19 -19.59 0.93 37.59
N TRP A 20 -19.26 0.21 38.66
CA TRP A 20 -19.30 -1.27 38.67
C TRP A 20 -20.72 -1.82 38.48
N ALA A 21 -21.71 -1.25 39.16
CA ALA A 21 -23.10 -1.67 39.04
C ALA A 21 -23.64 -1.43 37.61
N LEU A 22 -23.29 -0.31 37.00
CA LEU A 22 -23.71 0.06 35.65
C LEU A 22 -23.05 -0.84 34.58
N TRP A 23 -21.78 -1.17 34.77
CA TRP A 23 -21.06 -2.13 33.93
C TRP A 23 -21.72 -3.52 33.98
N GLY A 24 -22.03 -4.03 35.18
CA GLY A 24 -22.73 -5.30 35.33
C GLY A 24 -24.09 -5.35 34.61
N ALA A 25 -24.88 -4.28 34.71
CA ALA A 25 -26.19 -4.20 34.09
C ALA A 25 -26.14 -4.20 32.55
N VAL A 26 -25.19 -3.48 31.95
CA VAL A 26 -25.07 -3.38 30.47
C VAL A 26 -24.58 -4.68 29.85
N PHE A 27 -23.68 -5.39 30.51
CA PHE A 27 -23.04 -6.57 29.93
C PHE A 27 -23.69 -7.90 30.33
N ALA A 28 -24.53 -7.94 31.37
CA ALA A 28 -25.22 -9.15 31.78
C ALA A 28 -26.40 -9.54 30.86
N THR A 29 -26.98 -8.61 30.08
CA THR A 29 -28.22 -8.86 29.32
C THR A 29 -28.02 -9.27 27.86
N ARG A 30 -26.91 -9.91 27.50
CA ARG A 30 -26.83 -10.57 26.18
C ARG A 30 -27.74 -11.80 26.20
N ALA A 31 -28.94 -11.66 25.62
CA ALA A 31 -29.83 -12.78 25.36
C ALA A 31 -29.09 -13.85 24.55
N ALA A 32 -29.10 -15.10 25.04
CA ALA A 32 -28.49 -16.21 24.31
C ALA A 32 -29.19 -16.38 22.95
N PRO A 33 -28.45 -16.71 21.87
CA PRO A 33 -29.05 -16.98 20.57
C PRO A 33 -30.03 -18.16 20.69
N PRO A 34 -31.15 -18.14 19.94
CA PRO A 34 -32.09 -19.27 19.93
C PRO A 34 -31.39 -20.53 19.43
N PRO A 35 -31.78 -21.72 19.93
CA PRO A 35 -31.22 -22.98 19.45
C PRO A 35 -31.50 -23.18 17.96
N PRO A 36 -30.57 -23.80 17.20
CA PRO A 36 -30.80 -24.16 15.81
C PRO A 36 -32.01 -25.07 15.65
N VAL A 37 -32.83 -24.84 14.62
CA VAL A 37 -33.95 -25.72 14.29
C VAL A 37 -33.40 -26.95 13.54
N GLU A 38 -33.56 -28.15 14.12
CA GLU A 38 -33.11 -29.40 13.51
C GLU A 38 -34.17 -29.93 12.52
N ILE A 39 -33.92 -29.74 11.22
CA ILE A 39 -34.84 -30.11 10.11
C ILE A 39 -34.82 -31.63 9.82
N GLY A 40 -33.84 -32.37 10.37
CA GLY A 40 -33.59 -33.78 10.05
C GLY A 40 -34.74 -34.71 10.42
N ASP A 41 -35.33 -34.54 11.60
CA ASP A 41 -36.36 -35.45 12.10
C ASP A 41 -37.68 -35.32 11.32
N ALA A 42 -38.02 -34.10 10.89
CA ALA A 42 -39.20 -33.83 10.08
C ALA A 42 -39.11 -34.49 8.69
N LEU A 43 -37.92 -34.50 8.08
CA LEU A 43 -37.70 -35.16 6.80
C LEU A 43 -37.69 -36.70 6.93
N ALA A 44 -37.16 -37.22 8.04
CA ALA A 44 -37.14 -38.66 8.31
C ALA A 44 -38.56 -39.24 8.54
N GLU A 45 -39.46 -38.47 9.15
CA GLU A 45 -40.85 -38.85 9.35
C GLU A 45 -41.62 -38.90 8.00
N VAL A 46 -41.37 -37.92 7.12
CA VAL A 46 -41.96 -37.88 5.77
C VAL A 46 -41.45 -39.05 4.92
N ALA A 47 -40.15 -39.35 4.96
CA ALA A 47 -39.56 -40.47 4.24
C ALA A 47 -40.10 -41.84 4.70
N ARG A 48 -40.35 -42.00 6.00
CA ARG A 48 -40.96 -43.24 6.56
C ARG A 48 -42.44 -43.38 6.21
N SER A 49 -43.13 -42.27 5.97
CA SER A 49 -44.58 -42.24 5.67
C SER A 49 -44.90 -42.33 4.18
N ALA A 50 -43.89 -42.20 3.31
CA ALA A 50 -44.05 -42.32 1.87
C ALA A 50 -44.19 -43.79 1.46
N ALA A 51 -45.34 -44.16 0.92
CA ALA A 51 -45.52 -45.47 0.28
C ALA A 51 -44.59 -45.57 -0.94
N PRO A 52 -44.00 -46.75 -1.22
CA PRO A 52 -43.18 -46.95 -2.41
C PRO A 52 -44.06 -46.71 -3.64
N GLU A 53 -43.77 -45.62 -4.34
CA GLU A 53 -44.46 -45.27 -5.57
C GLU A 53 -44.12 -46.34 -6.63
N PRO A 54 -45.11 -46.90 -7.35
CA PRO A 54 -44.82 -47.86 -8.39
C PRO A 54 -43.96 -47.18 -9.47
N ASP A 55 -42.87 -47.84 -9.86
CA ASP A 55 -41.98 -47.43 -10.95
C ASP A 55 -42.77 -47.41 -12.27
N ALA A 56 -43.51 -46.33 -12.50
CA ALA A 56 -44.15 -46.08 -13.78
C ALA A 56 -43.02 -45.73 -14.76
N PRO A 57 -42.77 -46.56 -15.79
CA PRO A 57 -41.77 -46.21 -16.78
C PRO A 57 -42.25 -44.96 -17.49
N TRP A 58 -41.52 -43.86 -17.28
CA TRP A 58 -41.78 -42.60 -17.93
C TRP A 58 -41.86 -42.81 -19.45
N PRO A 59 -42.86 -42.24 -20.13
CA PRO A 59 -42.94 -42.34 -21.57
C PRO A 59 -41.65 -41.77 -22.18
N ALA A 60 -41.11 -42.44 -23.21
CA ALA A 60 -39.87 -42.08 -23.90
C ALA A 60 -40.05 -40.83 -24.80
N ILE A 61 -40.54 -39.74 -24.20
CA ILE A 61 -40.70 -38.43 -24.83
C ILE A 61 -39.41 -37.59 -24.66
N PHE A 62 -38.54 -38.00 -23.75
CA PHE A 62 -37.21 -37.45 -23.59
C PHE A 62 -36.22 -38.36 -24.29
N ASP A 63 -35.37 -37.79 -25.14
CA ASP A 63 -34.23 -38.50 -25.71
C ASP A 63 -33.44 -39.18 -24.58
N ALA A 64 -32.90 -40.37 -24.86
CA ALA A 64 -32.07 -41.10 -23.90
C ALA A 64 -31.03 -40.15 -23.33
N TYR A 65 -31.00 -40.00 -22.00
CA TYR A 65 -30.04 -39.13 -21.32
C TYR A 65 -28.63 -39.58 -21.70
N VAL A 66 -28.02 -38.87 -22.64
CA VAL A 66 -26.59 -38.91 -22.87
C VAL A 66 -26.03 -37.96 -21.81
N PRO A 67 -25.27 -38.46 -20.82
CA PRO A 67 -24.60 -37.57 -19.89
C PRO A 67 -23.82 -36.55 -20.71
N ASP A 68 -24.10 -35.26 -20.49
CA ASP A 68 -23.30 -34.22 -21.10
C ASP A 68 -21.82 -34.56 -20.85
N PRO A 69 -20.98 -34.58 -21.90
CA PRO A 69 -19.56 -34.82 -21.70
C PRO A 69 -19.08 -33.86 -20.61
N PRO A 70 -18.29 -34.33 -19.63
CA PRO A 70 -17.90 -33.54 -18.47
C PRO A 70 -17.41 -32.19 -18.96
N LYS A 71 -18.10 -31.13 -18.52
CA LYS A 71 -17.84 -29.75 -18.93
C LYS A 71 -16.33 -29.55 -18.88
N PRO A 72 -15.66 -29.27 -20.02
CA PRO A 72 -14.22 -29.14 -20.02
C PRO A 72 -13.84 -28.13 -18.94
N ALA A 73 -12.91 -28.53 -18.07
CA ALA A 73 -12.39 -27.66 -17.02
C ALA A 73 -12.08 -26.31 -17.67
N SER A 74 -12.63 -25.24 -17.08
CA SER A 74 -12.41 -23.88 -17.60
C SER A 74 -10.91 -23.71 -17.78
N ALA A 75 -10.49 -23.39 -19.01
CA ALA A 75 -9.07 -23.18 -19.30
C ALA A 75 -8.48 -22.25 -18.22
N PRO A 76 -7.27 -22.54 -17.71
CA PRO A 76 -6.63 -21.69 -16.72
C PRO A 76 -6.67 -20.25 -17.22
N ARG A 77 -7.37 -19.37 -16.50
CA ARG A 77 -7.41 -17.96 -16.88
C ARG A 77 -5.96 -17.44 -16.80
N PRO A 78 -5.48 -16.70 -17.81
CA PRO A 78 -4.10 -16.22 -17.78
C PRO A 78 -3.90 -15.38 -16.54
N LYS A 79 -2.94 -15.78 -15.70
CA LYS A 79 -2.59 -15.02 -14.49
C LYS A 79 -2.13 -13.63 -14.92
N GLN A 80 -2.82 -12.58 -14.45
CA GLN A 80 -2.40 -11.20 -14.72
C GLN A 80 -1.08 -10.90 -14.02
N THR A 81 -0.10 -10.44 -14.78
CA THR A 81 1.16 -9.94 -14.23
C THR A 81 0.96 -8.50 -13.78
N TRP A 82 1.15 -8.26 -12.49
CA TRP A 82 1.11 -6.93 -11.89
C TRP A 82 2.53 -6.42 -11.67
N ARG A 83 2.74 -5.12 -11.92
CA ARG A 83 4.01 -4.44 -11.68
C ARG A 83 3.82 -3.29 -10.71
N LEU A 84 4.65 -3.22 -9.68
CA LEU A 84 4.62 -2.11 -8.74
C LEU A 84 5.29 -0.87 -9.35
N VAL A 85 4.52 0.20 -9.46
CA VAL A 85 4.97 1.50 -10.01
C VAL A 85 5.32 2.48 -8.91
N GLY A 86 4.59 2.46 -7.79
CA GLY A 86 4.84 3.33 -6.65
C GLY A 86 4.21 2.79 -5.38
N LEU A 87 4.79 3.14 -4.23
CA LEU A 87 4.34 2.68 -2.92
C LEU A 87 4.48 3.80 -1.90
N VAL A 88 3.35 4.20 -1.32
CA VAL A 88 3.28 5.17 -0.23
C VAL A 88 2.82 4.42 1.01
N ALA A 89 3.79 4.01 1.84
CA ALA A 89 3.52 3.37 3.12
C ALA A 89 3.40 4.44 4.21
N GLY A 90 2.23 4.54 4.80
CA GLY A 90 1.93 5.46 5.90
C GLY A 90 0.91 4.81 6.85
N GLY A 91 1.33 3.77 7.56
CA GLY A 91 0.46 3.06 8.52
C GLY A 91 -0.85 2.57 7.88
N GLU A 92 -1.97 2.87 8.53
CA GLU A 92 -3.34 2.51 8.09
C GLU A 92 -3.73 3.16 6.74
N ASP A 93 -3.10 4.26 6.35
CA ASP A 93 -3.42 5.02 5.13
C ASP A 93 -2.53 4.63 3.92
N ALA A 94 -1.84 3.50 4.00
CA ALA A 94 -0.96 3.04 2.93
C ALA A 94 -1.71 2.84 1.60
N TRP A 95 -1.08 3.28 0.51
CA TRP A 95 -1.58 3.08 -0.84
C TRP A 95 -0.43 2.81 -1.82
N ALA A 96 -0.73 2.13 -2.91
CA ALA A 96 0.25 1.76 -3.93
C ALA A 96 -0.32 1.99 -5.33
N ILE A 97 0.57 2.16 -6.30
CA ILE A 97 0.23 2.23 -7.73
C ILE A 97 0.71 0.94 -8.38
N LEU A 98 -0.23 0.15 -8.90
CA LEU A 98 0.05 -1.06 -9.64
C LEU A 98 -0.28 -0.84 -11.12
N SER A 99 0.61 -1.32 -12.00
CA SER A 99 0.38 -1.39 -13.43
C SER A 99 0.02 -2.82 -13.80
N GLY A 100 -1.12 -3.00 -14.46
CA GLY A 100 -1.57 -4.26 -15.03
C GLY A 100 -1.95 -4.10 -16.50
N THR A 101 -2.56 -5.13 -17.09
CA THR A 101 -3.00 -5.10 -18.50
C THR A 101 -4.08 -4.05 -18.78
N GLY A 102 -4.80 -3.58 -17.76
CA GLY A 102 -5.83 -2.53 -17.85
C GLY A 102 -5.33 -1.11 -17.60
N GLY A 103 -4.03 -0.90 -17.35
CA GLY A 103 -3.46 0.41 -17.02
C GLY A 103 -2.92 0.50 -15.59
N GLU A 104 -2.64 1.73 -15.14
CA GLU A 104 -2.17 2.02 -13.79
C GLU A 104 -3.37 2.28 -12.87
N GLN A 105 -3.39 1.66 -11.70
CA GLN A 105 -4.45 1.79 -10.71
C GLN A 105 -3.86 2.04 -9.32
N ILE A 106 -4.46 2.99 -8.59
CA ILE A 106 -4.18 3.23 -7.18
C ILE A 106 -4.96 2.21 -6.36
N VAL A 107 -4.29 1.56 -5.42
CA VAL A 107 -4.88 0.55 -4.54
C VAL A 107 -4.54 0.74 -3.08
N ARG A 108 -5.44 0.27 -2.23
CA ARG A 108 -5.35 0.20 -0.77
C ARG A 108 -5.49 -1.24 -0.30
N LYS A 109 -5.17 -1.49 0.97
CA LYS A 109 -5.42 -2.77 1.62
C LYS A 109 -6.92 -3.10 1.55
N GLY A 110 -7.25 -4.29 1.06
CA GLY A 110 -8.62 -4.76 0.86
C GLY A 110 -9.22 -4.46 -0.51
N ASP A 111 -8.52 -3.69 -1.36
CA ASP A 111 -9.01 -3.42 -2.72
C ASP A 111 -8.89 -4.66 -3.60
N THR A 112 -9.88 -4.85 -4.47
CA THR A 112 -9.87 -5.89 -5.51
C THR A 112 -9.38 -5.32 -6.84
N LEU A 113 -8.35 -5.96 -7.38
CA LEU A 113 -7.73 -5.70 -8.67
C LEU A 113 -8.28 -6.67 -9.71
N GLY A 114 -8.98 -6.16 -10.72
CA GLY A 114 -9.60 -7.01 -11.75
C GLY A 114 -10.66 -7.96 -11.17
N VAL A 115 -10.72 -9.18 -11.69
CA VAL A 115 -11.80 -10.15 -11.40
C VAL A 115 -11.44 -11.15 -10.30
N ALA A 116 -10.15 -11.31 -9.95
CA ALA A 116 -9.71 -12.36 -9.03
C ALA A 116 -8.43 -12.05 -8.24
N THR A 117 -8.02 -10.78 -8.15
CA THR A 117 -6.84 -10.38 -7.37
C THR A 117 -7.26 -9.45 -6.23
N GLU A 118 -6.79 -9.71 -5.02
CA GLU A 118 -7.07 -8.91 -3.81
C GLU A 118 -5.76 -8.37 -3.22
N VAL A 119 -5.77 -7.13 -2.75
CA VAL A 119 -4.64 -6.53 -2.03
C VAL A 119 -4.72 -6.91 -0.55
N VAL A 120 -3.89 -7.87 -0.14
CA VAL A 120 -3.86 -8.38 1.24
C VAL A 120 -3.15 -7.43 2.18
N ALA A 121 -2.01 -6.88 1.73
CA ALA A 121 -1.19 -5.97 2.52
C ALA A 121 -0.34 -5.07 1.60
N ILE A 122 -0.05 -3.88 2.10
CA ILE A 122 0.93 -2.97 1.50
C ILE A 122 2.09 -2.90 2.48
N GLU A 123 3.21 -3.51 2.09
CA GLU A 123 4.40 -3.66 2.92
C GLU A 123 5.49 -2.68 2.48
N GLU A 124 6.51 -2.54 3.32
CA GLU A 124 7.67 -1.71 3.05
C GLU A 124 8.42 -2.06 1.76
N VAL A 125 8.40 -3.34 1.37
CA VAL A 125 9.17 -3.90 0.25
C VAL A 125 8.32 -4.15 -1.00
N GLY A 126 7.01 -4.02 -0.91
CA GLY A 126 6.10 -4.29 -2.02
C GLY A 126 4.64 -4.46 -1.61
N VAL A 127 3.81 -4.87 -2.56
CA VAL A 127 2.39 -5.12 -2.32
C VAL A 127 2.13 -6.61 -2.34
N ARG A 128 1.49 -7.13 -1.29
CA ARG A 128 1.07 -8.53 -1.21
C ARG A 128 -0.29 -8.69 -1.86
N LEU A 129 -0.32 -9.42 -2.97
CA LEU A 129 -1.52 -9.71 -3.73
C LEU A 129 -1.93 -11.16 -3.52
N ARG A 130 -3.23 -11.42 -3.42
CA ARG A 130 -3.79 -12.77 -3.45
C ARG A 130 -4.52 -12.97 -4.75
N GLN A 131 -4.08 -13.93 -5.55
CA GLN A 131 -4.68 -14.25 -6.83
C GLN A 131 -5.00 -15.73 -6.88
N ASP A 132 -6.27 -16.07 -7.12
CA ASP A 132 -6.75 -17.45 -7.16
C ASP A 132 -6.35 -18.29 -5.92
N GLY A 133 -6.26 -17.64 -4.75
CA GLY A 133 -5.87 -18.25 -3.48
C GLY A 133 -4.36 -18.32 -3.20
N GLU A 134 -3.52 -17.91 -4.15
CA GLU A 134 -2.06 -17.86 -4.01
C GLU A 134 -1.61 -16.43 -3.65
N GLU A 135 -0.83 -16.28 -2.56
CA GLU A 135 -0.27 -14.98 -2.15
C GLU A 135 1.08 -14.75 -2.84
N THR A 136 1.20 -13.64 -3.58
CA THR A 136 2.43 -13.23 -4.26
C THR A 136 2.82 -11.82 -3.82
N LEU A 137 4.09 -11.63 -3.45
CA LEU A 137 4.65 -10.31 -3.18
C LEU A 137 5.14 -9.68 -4.48
N VAL A 138 4.48 -8.61 -4.90
CA VAL A 138 4.91 -7.82 -6.05
C VAL A 138 5.84 -6.72 -5.56
N GLY A 139 7.14 -6.93 -5.79
CA GLY A 139 8.18 -5.95 -5.55
C GLY A 139 8.52 -5.13 -6.79
N PHE A 140 9.44 -4.18 -6.63
CA PHE A 140 9.96 -3.39 -7.74
C PHE A 140 11.01 -4.16 -8.57
N ASP A 141 10.93 -4.06 -9.89
CA ASP A 141 11.93 -4.64 -10.80
C ASP A 141 13.30 -3.95 -10.61
N LYS A 142 14.36 -4.74 -10.41
CA LYS A 142 15.75 -4.26 -10.34
C LYS A 142 16.47 -4.55 -11.66
N THR A 143 17.17 -3.56 -12.22
CA THR A 143 18.02 -3.76 -13.41
C THR A 143 19.47 -4.11 -13.03
N PRO A 144 20.21 -4.89 -13.86
CA PRO A 144 21.58 -5.31 -13.56
C PRO A 144 22.59 -4.16 -13.38
N ARG A 145 22.40 -3.02 -14.08
CA ARG A 145 23.26 -1.83 -13.93
C ARG A 145 23.06 -1.10 -12.59
N SER A 146 21.84 -1.11 -12.04
CA SER A 146 21.56 -0.56 -10.71
C SER A 146 22.36 -1.28 -9.62
N LEU A 147 22.61 -2.58 -9.78
CA LEU A 147 23.41 -3.37 -8.83
C LEU A 147 24.90 -3.00 -8.87
N LEU A 148 25.42 -2.62 -10.04
CA LEU A 148 26.83 -2.24 -10.21
C LEU A 148 27.12 -0.83 -9.68
N ALA A 149 26.17 0.10 -9.84
CA ALA A 149 26.27 1.47 -9.32
C ALA A 149 26.30 1.51 -7.77
N ASP A 150 25.55 0.62 -7.11
CA ASP A 150 25.55 0.49 -5.65
C ASP A 150 26.92 0.03 -5.10
N LEU A 151 27.68 -0.77 -5.86
CA LEU A 151 29.00 -1.29 -5.45
C LEU A 151 30.12 -0.24 -5.54
N ILE A 152 30.14 0.56 -6.59
CA ILE A 152 31.23 1.51 -6.88
C ILE A 152 31.21 2.71 -5.90
N SER A 153 30.05 3.00 -5.33
CA SER A 153 29.79 4.32 -4.79
C SER A 153 29.78 4.44 -3.26
N ASN A 154 30.08 3.35 -2.56
CA ASN A 154 30.32 3.31 -1.11
C ASN A 154 31.70 3.89 -0.71
N ALA A 155 32.52 4.32 -1.67
CA ALA A 155 33.94 4.64 -1.42
C ALA A 155 34.30 6.13 -1.35
N SER A 156 33.37 7.08 -1.49
CA SER A 156 33.72 8.52 -1.52
C SER A 156 32.75 9.46 -0.78
N ASP A 157 33.33 10.38 0.01
CA ASP A 157 32.67 11.40 0.86
C ASP A 157 32.78 12.84 0.29
N ALA A 158 33.20 13.00 -0.97
CA ALA A 158 33.22 14.31 -1.62
C ALA A 158 31.79 14.83 -1.90
N PRO A 159 31.53 16.15 -1.83
CA PRO A 159 30.26 16.73 -2.25
C PRO A 159 29.99 16.40 -3.73
N LEU A 160 28.78 15.94 -4.01
CA LEU A 160 28.37 15.57 -5.37
C LEU A 160 27.88 16.83 -6.10
N GLU A 161 28.54 17.17 -7.19
CA GLU A 161 28.08 18.20 -8.13
C GLU A 161 27.40 17.52 -9.32
N ALA A 162 26.25 18.07 -9.74
CA ALA A 162 25.48 17.57 -10.87
C ALA A 162 24.95 18.73 -11.73
N ASP A 163 24.81 18.50 -13.02
CA ASP A 163 24.23 19.46 -13.96
C ASP A 163 22.85 19.00 -14.41
N LEU A 164 21.85 19.88 -14.32
CA LEU A 164 20.48 19.62 -14.75
C LEU A 164 20.07 20.61 -15.85
N PRO A 165 19.77 20.14 -17.08
CA PRO A 165 19.36 21.03 -18.16
C PRO A 165 17.93 21.57 -17.94
N LEU A 166 17.75 22.89 -18.09
CA LEU A 166 16.48 23.60 -17.88
C LEU A 166 15.35 23.11 -18.78
N SER A 167 15.67 22.57 -19.97
CA SER A 167 14.70 21.98 -20.89
C SER A 167 13.92 20.81 -20.27
N LEU A 168 14.50 20.10 -19.29
CA LEU A 168 13.81 19.03 -18.55
C LEU A 168 12.80 19.57 -17.53
N LEU A 169 12.94 20.82 -17.10
CA LEU A 169 12.05 21.51 -16.17
C LEU A 169 10.94 22.29 -16.89
N ALA A 170 11.20 22.79 -18.11
CA ALA A 170 10.34 23.74 -18.81
C ALA A 170 9.27 23.13 -19.74
N GLY A 171 9.47 21.91 -20.27
CA GLY A 171 8.75 21.47 -21.49
C GLY A 171 7.69 20.36 -21.37
N ARG A 172 7.52 19.69 -20.23
CA ARG A 172 6.62 18.53 -20.11
C ARG A 172 5.97 18.47 -18.74
N ASP A 173 4.70 18.06 -18.71
CA ASP A 173 3.90 17.93 -17.48
C ASP A 173 4.72 17.34 -16.33
N MET A 174 4.99 18.15 -15.30
CA MET A 174 5.82 17.76 -14.15
C MET A 174 5.24 16.51 -13.45
N ARG A 175 3.92 16.32 -13.54
CA ARG A 175 3.20 15.11 -13.11
C ARG A 175 3.61 13.84 -13.88
N LEU A 176 3.95 13.94 -15.16
CA LEU A 176 4.45 12.83 -15.98
C LEU A 176 5.94 12.54 -15.72
N VAL A 177 6.73 13.58 -15.42
CA VAL A 177 8.16 13.45 -15.07
C VAL A 177 8.32 12.78 -13.70
N LEU A 178 7.53 13.23 -12.71
CA LEU A 178 7.51 12.65 -11.36
C LEU A 178 6.72 11.33 -11.31
N GLY A 179 5.63 11.20 -12.08
CA GLY A 179 4.83 9.97 -12.18
C GLY A 179 5.57 8.80 -12.84
N ARG A 180 6.43 9.07 -13.84
CA ARG A 180 7.38 8.07 -14.37
C ARG A 180 8.54 7.78 -13.44
N ALA A 181 8.77 8.66 -12.47
CA ALA A 181 9.79 8.52 -11.43
C ALA A 181 9.16 8.00 -10.13
N GLY A 182 8.16 7.10 -10.20
CA GLY A 182 7.38 6.50 -9.10
C GLY A 182 8.16 5.80 -7.98
N SER A 183 9.43 6.13 -7.84
CA SER A 183 10.47 5.48 -7.08
C SER A 183 10.65 6.05 -5.68
N VAL A 184 9.59 6.46 -4.99
CA VAL A 184 9.76 7.12 -3.69
C VAL A 184 8.83 6.53 -2.65
N ARG A 185 9.41 6.05 -1.53
CA ARG A 185 8.70 5.57 -0.35
C ARG A 185 8.83 6.60 0.76
N MET A 186 7.74 6.84 1.47
CA MET A 186 7.78 7.68 2.66
C MET A 186 8.29 6.88 3.85
N VAL A 187 9.36 7.34 4.49
CA VAL A 187 9.94 6.69 5.67
C VAL A 187 10.32 7.69 6.73
N ALA A 188 10.24 7.31 8.00
CA ALA A 188 10.88 8.07 9.05
C ALA A 188 12.42 7.91 8.91
N PRO A 189 13.19 9.01 8.83
CA PRO A 189 14.62 8.92 8.59
C PRO A 189 15.36 8.24 9.75
N ASN A 190 14.87 8.42 10.99
CA ASN A 190 15.47 7.95 12.24
C ASN A 190 14.64 6.84 12.93
N GLY A 191 14.38 5.72 12.25
CA GLY A 191 13.81 4.53 12.89
C GLY A 191 12.40 4.71 13.50
N GLY A 192 11.58 5.59 12.92
CA GLY A 192 10.20 5.83 13.37
C GLY A 192 9.96 7.20 14.04
N GLN A 193 11.01 8.01 14.23
CA GLN A 193 10.90 9.36 14.80
C GLN A 193 11.22 10.46 13.77
N GLY A 194 10.36 11.48 13.72
CA GLY A 194 10.51 12.67 12.88
C GLY A 194 9.55 12.72 11.68
N ASP A 195 9.62 13.82 10.94
CA ASP A 195 8.85 14.00 9.70
C ASP A 195 9.19 12.89 8.71
N LEU A 196 8.16 12.32 8.07
CA LEU A 196 8.34 11.34 7.01
C LEU A 196 9.15 12.00 5.89
N VAL A 197 10.11 11.28 5.32
CA VAL A 197 10.92 11.76 4.20
C VAL A 197 10.84 10.82 3.00
N PRO A 198 11.07 11.32 1.78
CA PRO A 198 11.03 10.53 0.57
C PRO A 198 12.34 9.73 0.45
N GLU A 199 12.25 8.40 0.51
CA GLU A 199 13.32 7.46 0.22
C GLU A 199 13.25 6.99 -1.23
N ILE A 200 14.35 7.12 -1.95
CA ILE A 200 14.47 6.69 -3.34
C ILE A 200 14.57 5.16 -3.41
N LEU A 201 13.61 4.52 -4.05
CA LEU A 201 13.52 3.06 -4.16
C LEU A 201 14.25 2.49 -5.38
N TRP A 202 14.31 3.25 -6.46
CA TRP A 202 15.11 2.96 -7.66
C TRP A 202 15.32 4.23 -8.49
N VAL A 203 16.31 4.18 -9.36
CA VAL A 203 16.67 5.29 -10.25
C VAL A 203 16.67 4.75 -11.68
N ARG A 204 15.98 5.47 -12.57
CA ARG A 204 15.91 5.11 -13.99
C ARG A 204 16.95 5.94 -14.75
N GLU A 205 17.65 5.29 -15.67
CA GLU A 205 18.69 5.92 -16.48
C GLU A 205 18.15 7.12 -17.27
N GLY A 206 18.85 8.25 -17.22
CA GLY A 206 18.48 9.48 -17.95
C GLY A 206 17.28 10.24 -17.37
N HIS A 207 16.80 9.88 -16.18
CA HIS A 207 15.76 10.61 -15.47
C HIS A 207 16.33 11.57 -14.42
N ILE A 208 15.49 12.49 -13.92
CA ILE A 208 15.91 13.57 -13.01
C ILE A 208 16.72 13.07 -11.80
N TYR A 209 16.33 11.95 -11.18
CA TYR A 209 17.06 11.40 -10.03
C TYR A 209 18.46 10.89 -10.39
N ASP A 210 18.62 10.28 -11.56
CA ASP A 210 19.91 9.81 -12.08
C ASP A 210 20.84 10.97 -12.42
N LEU A 211 20.28 11.98 -13.10
CA LEU A 211 20.99 13.18 -13.51
C LEU A 211 21.54 13.98 -12.33
N ILE A 212 20.78 14.07 -11.24
CA ILE A 212 21.25 14.73 -10.01
C ILE A 212 22.06 13.81 -9.10
N GLY A 213 22.31 12.55 -9.49
CA GLY A 213 23.14 11.62 -8.73
C GLY A 213 22.49 11.05 -7.46
N LEU A 214 21.15 11.09 -7.36
CA LEU A 214 20.42 10.31 -6.36
C LEU A 214 20.54 8.82 -6.66
N ARG A 215 20.45 8.01 -5.60
CA ARG A 215 20.58 6.56 -5.64
C ARG A 215 19.49 5.91 -4.83
N ARG A 216 19.31 4.62 -5.05
CA ARG A 216 18.46 3.79 -4.21
C ARG A 216 18.90 3.88 -2.73
N GLY A 217 17.93 3.99 -1.84
CA GLY A 217 18.11 4.11 -0.39
C GLY A 217 18.41 5.52 0.10
N ASP A 218 18.59 6.50 -0.80
CA ASP A 218 18.75 7.90 -0.40
C ASP A 218 17.44 8.43 0.18
N LYS A 219 17.49 9.06 1.34
CA LYS A 219 16.35 9.78 1.91
C LYS A 219 16.54 11.27 1.71
N VAL A 220 15.62 11.94 1.02
CA VAL A 220 15.73 13.37 0.73
C VAL A 220 15.19 14.19 1.91
N LEU A 221 16.06 14.93 2.58
CA LEU A 221 15.71 15.66 3.79
C LEU A 221 15.24 17.08 3.47
N ARG A 222 15.96 17.79 2.60
CA ARG A 222 15.70 19.19 2.28
C ARG A 222 16.06 19.52 0.83
N VAL A 223 15.38 20.53 0.28
CA VAL A 223 15.71 21.14 -1.01
C VAL A 223 15.80 22.64 -0.78
N ASN A 224 16.93 23.26 -1.14
CA ASN A 224 17.22 24.68 -0.92
C ASN A 224 17.00 25.13 0.54
N GLY A 225 17.30 24.25 1.51
CA GLY A 225 17.08 24.51 2.93
C GLY A 225 15.62 24.38 3.40
N HIS A 226 14.67 24.12 2.52
CA HIS A 226 13.27 23.85 2.88
C HIS A 226 13.03 22.36 3.06
N ASN A 227 12.15 21.99 4.00
CA ASN A 227 11.75 20.59 4.17
C ASN A 227 10.94 20.15 2.94
N VAL A 228 11.16 18.92 2.47
CA VAL A 228 10.48 18.40 1.27
C VAL A 228 8.95 18.35 1.44
N PHE A 229 8.46 18.35 2.68
CA PHE A 229 7.03 18.33 3.04
C PHE A 229 6.43 19.71 3.29
N ASP A 230 7.20 20.77 3.11
CA ASP A 230 6.70 22.13 3.28
C ASP A 230 5.63 22.42 2.19
N PRO A 231 4.37 22.71 2.57
CA PRO A 231 3.31 23.04 1.61
C PRO A 231 3.66 24.25 0.74
N GLU A 232 4.42 25.21 1.28
CA GLU A 232 4.88 26.39 0.53
C GLU A 232 5.93 26.03 -0.52
N LEU A 233 6.81 25.07 -0.22
CA LEU A 233 7.76 24.54 -1.20
C LEU A 233 7.02 23.89 -2.36
N LEU A 234 6.02 23.04 -2.10
CA LEU A 234 5.27 22.36 -3.16
C LEU A 234 4.48 23.33 -4.04
N ALA A 235 3.92 24.38 -3.44
CA ALA A 235 3.18 25.41 -4.16
C ALA A 235 4.10 26.25 -5.07
N ASN A 236 5.30 26.56 -4.60
CA ASN A 236 6.23 27.46 -5.30
C ASN A 236 7.39 26.72 -6.01
N ALA A 237 7.46 25.39 -5.93
CA ALA A 237 8.58 24.58 -6.42
C ALA A 237 8.90 24.88 -7.88
N LYS A 238 7.88 25.06 -8.71
CA LYS A 238 8.05 25.35 -10.13
C LYS A 238 8.76 26.68 -10.35
N ASP A 239 8.34 27.73 -9.64
CA ASP A 239 8.90 29.07 -9.79
C ASP A 239 10.29 29.16 -9.15
N MET A 240 10.48 28.51 -8.00
CA MET A 240 11.78 28.42 -7.33
C MET A 240 12.82 27.67 -8.18
N LEU A 241 12.46 26.50 -8.73
CA LEU A 241 13.35 25.72 -9.58
C LEU A 241 13.58 26.38 -10.95
N GLY A 242 12.59 27.14 -11.44
CA GLY A 242 12.70 27.90 -12.69
C GLY A 242 13.60 29.13 -12.59
N GLN A 243 13.72 29.72 -11.40
CA GLN A 243 14.54 30.92 -11.14
C GLN A 243 15.91 30.62 -10.52
N ALA A 244 16.08 29.46 -9.88
CA ALA A 244 17.32 29.10 -9.22
C ALA A 244 18.43 28.71 -10.21
N GLU A 245 19.62 29.31 -10.05
CA GLU A 245 20.81 28.91 -10.81
C GLU A 245 21.43 27.61 -10.29
N GLU A 246 21.25 27.39 -9.00
CA GLU A 246 21.78 26.26 -8.25
C GLU A 246 20.71 25.80 -7.25
N VAL A 247 20.57 24.48 -7.13
CA VAL A 247 19.67 23.81 -6.20
C VAL A 247 20.49 22.93 -5.29
N SER A 248 20.37 23.10 -3.97
CA SER A 248 20.99 22.23 -2.98
C SER A 248 19.99 21.17 -2.50
N VAL A 249 20.38 19.90 -2.54
CA VAL A 249 19.56 18.79 -2.08
C VAL A 249 20.28 18.09 -0.94
N GLU A 250 19.73 18.18 0.27
CA GLU A 250 20.24 17.46 1.43
C GLU A 250 19.63 16.05 1.46
N ILE A 251 20.49 15.04 1.56
CA ILE A 251 20.08 13.64 1.60
C ILE A 251 20.72 12.90 2.77
N LEU A 252 20.10 11.80 3.17
CA LEU A 252 20.69 10.77 4.01
C LEU A 252 21.03 9.56 3.12
N ARG A 253 22.32 9.28 2.96
CA ARG A 253 22.83 8.12 2.21
C ARG A 253 23.62 7.23 3.15
N ALA A 254 23.22 5.96 3.26
CA ALA A 254 23.85 4.99 4.18
C ALA A 254 24.00 5.52 5.63
N GLY A 255 23.03 6.33 6.10
CA GLY A 255 23.04 6.93 7.43
C GLY A 255 23.89 8.19 7.59
N GLN A 256 24.60 8.63 6.55
CA GLN A 256 25.37 9.88 6.55
C GLN A 256 24.61 10.99 5.81
N ARG A 257 24.62 12.21 6.37
CA ARG A 257 24.08 13.39 5.68
C ARG A 257 25.03 13.83 4.58
N ARG A 258 24.50 14.04 3.39
CA ARG A 258 25.22 14.55 2.22
C ARG A 258 24.44 15.69 1.58
N THR A 259 25.14 16.58 0.92
CA THR A 259 24.53 17.64 0.10
C THR A 259 24.94 17.42 -1.35
N ILE A 260 23.95 17.38 -2.23
CA ILE A 260 24.13 17.39 -3.68
C ILE A 260 23.90 18.82 -4.14
N ARG A 261 24.85 19.38 -4.88
CA ARG A 261 24.70 20.69 -5.52
C ARG A 261 24.37 20.47 -6.99
N VAL A 262 23.21 20.97 -7.41
CA VAL A 262 22.68 20.79 -8.75
C VAL A 262 22.69 22.14 -9.46
N ARG A 263 23.50 22.30 -10.50
CA ARG A 263 23.52 23.51 -11.31
C ARG A 263 22.50 23.38 -12.44
N VAL A 264 21.67 24.41 -12.62
CA VAL A 264 20.68 24.44 -13.71
C VAL A 264 21.32 25.05 -14.95
N THR A 265 21.49 24.25 -16.01
CA THR A 265 22.21 24.63 -17.25
C THR A 265 21.25 24.85 -18.42
N GLY A 266 21.66 25.62 -19.44
CA GLY A 266 20.87 25.81 -20.68
C GLY A 266 19.85 26.96 -20.65
N ARG A 267 20.15 28.06 -19.97
CA ARG A 267 19.44 29.34 -20.15
C ARG A 267 19.94 30.00 -21.46
N GLY A 268 19.23 29.75 -22.56
CA GLY A 268 19.49 30.31 -23.88
C GLY A 268 18.27 30.17 -24.78
#